data_AF-A0A662IKG3-F1
#
_entry.id   AF-A0A662IKG3-F1
#
_cell.length_a   1.000
_cell.length_b   1.000
_cell.length_c   1.000
_cell.angle_alpha   90.00
_cell.angle_beta   90.00
_cell.angle_gamma   90.00
#
_symmetry.space_group_name_H-M   'P 1'
#
loop_
_entity.id
_entity.type
_entity.pdbx_description
1 polymer ?
#
loop_
_entity_poly.entity_id
_entity_poly.type
_entity_poly.pdbx_seq_one_letter_code
_entity_poly.pdbx_strand_id
1 'polypeptide(L)'
;MVPPPEPIVKTPLLRRFGGVAPRPLKIGRGYSLGEVKALGLSEKEARMLGIYVDVRRKTVYEENIKRLGEWLEKVKKGEIAPPQPTLPKIIVAKRKKSRVFRGLTSAGKRMRGLLRVGLRETHKYKWKRKQKERRMKKRHEAKRAKGGH
;
A
#
# COMPACT_ATOMS: atom_id res chain seq x y z
N MET A 1 -23.52 15.18 4.94
CA MET A 1 -22.16 14.72 4.58
C MET A 1 -21.50 15.83 3.79
N VAL A 2 -20.53 16.53 4.38
CA VAL A 2 -19.85 17.65 3.69
C VAL A 2 -18.49 17.14 3.24
N PRO A 3 -18.17 17.15 1.94
CA PRO A 3 -16.86 16.73 1.47
C PRO A 3 -15.77 17.69 2.00
N PRO A 4 -14.52 17.24 2.11
CA PRO A 4 -13.40 18.12 2.41
C PRO A 4 -13.26 19.19 1.33
N PRO A 5 -12.81 20.40 1.70
CA PRO A 5 -12.61 21.48 0.73
C PRO A 5 -11.62 21.07 -0.36
N GLU A 6 -11.82 21.61 -1.56
CA GLU A 6 -10.92 21.32 -2.67
C GLU A 6 -9.59 22.09 -2.54
N PRO A 7 -8.43 21.43 -2.74
CA PRO A 7 -7.13 22.07 -2.62
C PRO A 7 -6.86 23.00 -3.80
N ILE A 8 -6.34 24.20 -3.52
CA ILE A 8 -5.97 25.19 -4.54
C ILE A 8 -4.49 25.02 -4.90
N VAL A 9 -4.18 25.03 -6.20
CA VAL A 9 -2.83 24.81 -6.73
C VAL A 9 -2.55 25.79 -7.85
N LYS A 10 -1.29 26.20 -8.01
CA LYS A 10 -0.86 27.01 -9.16
C LYS A 10 -1.02 26.24 -10.48
N THR A 11 -1.48 26.90 -11.52
CA THR A 11 -1.53 26.31 -12.86
C THR A 11 -0.11 26.24 -13.44
N PRO A 12 0.29 25.10 -14.05
CA PRO A 12 1.59 25.00 -14.68
C PRO A 12 1.68 25.93 -15.89
N LEU A 13 2.83 26.57 -16.07
CA LEU A 13 3.13 27.39 -17.24
C LEU A 13 3.50 26.47 -18.41
N LEU A 14 2.60 26.33 -19.39
CA LEU A 14 2.85 25.53 -20.59
C LEU A 14 3.42 26.41 -21.71
N ARG A 15 4.33 25.86 -22.52
CA ARG A 15 4.94 26.56 -23.66
C ARG A 15 3.90 27.12 -24.64
N ARG A 16 2.79 26.42 -24.84
CA ARG A 16 1.68 26.84 -25.72
C ARG A 16 1.08 28.20 -25.30
N PHE A 17 1.16 28.57 -24.01
CA PHE A 17 0.59 29.81 -23.50
C PHE A 17 1.63 30.93 -23.35
N GLY A 18 2.79 30.83 -23.99
CA GLY A 18 3.79 31.91 -24.01
C GLY A 18 4.33 32.28 -22.62
N GLY A 19 4.29 31.34 -21.67
CA GLY A 19 4.77 31.58 -20.30
C GLY A 19 3.77 32.26 -19.37
N VAL A 20 2.55 32.56 -19.81
CA VAL A 20 1.47 33.09 -18.98
C VAL A 20 0.39 32.02 -18.82
N ALA A 21 0.05 31.64 -17.58
CA ALA A 21 -1.04 30.68 -17.38
C ALA A 21 -2.40 31.35 -17.72
N PRO A 22 -3.32 30.66 -18.41
CA PRO A 22 -4.65 31.19 -18.69
C PRO A 22 -5.48 31.45 -17.43
N ARG A 23 -5.18 30.72 -16.34
CA ARG A 23 -5.69 30.99 -14.99
C ARG A 23 -4.56 30.78 -13.99
N PRO A 24 -4.33 31.69 -13.02
CA PRO A 24 -3.21 31.57 -12.09
C PRO A 24 -3.35 30.37 -11.15
N LEU A 25 -4.59 30.07 -10.75
CA LEU A 25 -4.92 29.00 -9.81
C LEU A 25 -5.90 28.01 -10.45
N LYS A 26 -5.82 26.77 -9.99
CA LYS A 26 -6.73 25.69 -10.36
C LYS A 26 -7.02 24.81 -9.15
N ILE A 27 -8.10 24.05 -9.26
CA ILE A 27 -8.40 22.98 -8.32
C ILE A 27 -7.40 21.84 -8.53
N GLY A 28 -6.76 21.42 -7.43
CA GLY A 28 -5.86 20.28 -7.39
C GLY A 28 -6.65 18.97 -7.34
N ARG A 29 -6.03 17.89 -7.81
CA ARG A 29 -6.62 16.54 -7.75
C ARG A 29 -6.88 16.08 -6.29
N GLY A 30 -6.01 16.46 -5.37
CA GLY A 30 -6.03 16.10 -3.96
C GLY A 30 -5.02 16.91 -3.16
N TYR A 31 -5.01 16.75 -1.84
CA TYR A 31 -4.02 17.37 -0.96
C TYR A 31 -2.66 16.69 -1.12
N SER A 32 -1.58 17.46 -1.02
CA SER A 32 -0.24 16.87 -1.07
C SER A 32 0.07 16.14 0.23
N LEU A 33 0.99 15.18 0.14
CA LEU A 33 1.45 14.43 1.31
C LEU A 33 2.11 15.35 2.36
N GLY A 34 2.70 16.47 1.93
CA GLY A 34 3.26 17.49 2.83
C GLY A 34 2.19 18.26 3.61
N GLU A 35 1.11 18.70 2.94
CA GLU A 35 0.00 19.42 3.58
C GLU A 35 -0.72 18.53 4.62
N VAL A 36 -0.96 17.26 4.26
CA VAL A 36 -1.62 16.29 5.16
C VAL A 36 -0.76 15.99 6.38
N LYS A 37 0.56 15.83 6.19
CA LYS A 37 1.50 15.62 7.29
C LYS A 37 1.63 16.83 8.20
N ALA A 38 1.55 18.05 7.66
CA ALA A 38 1.58 19.27 8.46
C ALA A 38 0.43 19.34 9.47
N LEU A 39 -0.70 18.69 9.17
CA LEU A 39 -1.86 18.55 10.06
C LEU A 39 -1.79 17.31 10.97
N GLY A 40 -0.65 16.59 10.98
CA GLY A 40 -0.46 15.41 11.80
C GLY A 40 -1.17 14.14 11.31
N LEU A 41 -1.71 14.14 10.09
CA LEU A 41 -2.38 12.98 9.52
C LEU A 41 -1.42 12.13 8.66
N SER A 42 -1.61 10.81 8.70
CA SER A 42 -1.03 9.90 7.71
C SER A 42 -1.88 9.83 6.44
N GLU A 43 -1.28 9.35 5.33
CA GLU A 43 -2.00 9.13 4.07
C GLU A 43 -3.25 8.26 4.25
N LYS A 44 -3.13 7.21 5.08
CA LYS A 44 -4.19 6.24 5.30
C LYS A 44 -5.33 6.84 6.12
N GLU A 45 -5.02 7.60 7.17
CA GLU A 45 -6.02 8.27 8.02
C GLU A 45 -6.78 9.33 7.21
N ALA A 46 -6.07 10.15 6.43
CA ALA A 46 -6.71 11.14 5.56
C ALA A 46 -7.69 10.49 4.57
N ARG A 47 -7.28 9.37 3.93
CA ARG A 47 -8.17 8.62 3.03
C ARG A 47 -9.34 7.96 3.76
N MET A 48 -9.19 7.63 5.04
CA MET A 48 -10.28 7.10 5.87
C MET A 48 -11.32 8.18 6.18
N LEU A 49 -10.90 9.44 6.32
CA LEU A 49 -11.77 10.61 6.41
C LEU A 49 -12.35 11.05 5.05
N GLY A 50 -12.07 10.29 3.99
CA GLY A 50 -12.50 10.57 2.61
C GLY A 50 -11.79 11.76 1.96
N ILE A 51 -10.63 12.17 2.49
CA ILE A 51 -9.75 13.17 1.88
C ILE A 51 -8.93 12.49 0.77
N TYR A 52 -9.00 13.07 -0.44
CA TYR A 52 -8.18 12.59 -1.54
C TYR A 52 -6.73 13.08 -1.41
N VAL A 53 -5.79 12.16 -1.24
CA VAL A 53 -4.36 12.47 -1.07
C VAL A 53 -3.60 12.18 -2.36
N ASP A 54 -2.98 13.21 -2.93
CA ASP A 54 -2.08 13.14 -4.08
C ASP A 54 -0.62 12.96 -3.63
N VAL A 55 -0.21 11.70 -3.52
CA VAL A 55 1.15 11.29 -3.10
C VAL A 55 2.24 11.79 -4.04
N ARG A 56 1.90 12.14 -5.29
CA ARG A 56 2.89 12.58 -6.29
C ARG A 56 3.23 14.05 -6.17
N ARG A 57 2.36 14.88 -5.56
CA ARG A 57 2.57 16.32 -5.42
C ARG A 57 3.55 16.60 -4.28
N LYS A 58 4.62 17.33 -4.59
CA LYS A 58 5.62 17.80 -3.61
C LYS A 58 5.36 19.23 -3.10
N THR A 59 4.58 20.02 -3.84
CA THR A 59 4.26 21.40 -3.45
C THR A 59 3.30 21.43 -2.27
N VAL A 60 3.52 22.39 -1.37
CA VAL A 60 2.75 22.61 -0.14
C VAL A 60 2.30 24.06 -0.16
N TYR A 61 1.01 24.29 0.11
CA TYR A 61 0.43 25.62 0.21
C TYR A 61 -0.16 25.82 1.61
N GLU A 62 0.22 26.91 2.27
CA GLU A 62 -0.25 27.23 3.63
C GLU A 62 -1.77 27.45 3.68
N GLU A 63 -2.34 28.06 2.65
CA GLU A 63 -3.79 28.26 2.53
C GLU A 63 -4.55 26.93 2.53
N ASN A 64 -4.01 25.90 1.87
CA ASN A 64 -4.61 24.57 1.86
C ASN A 64 -4.54 23.92 3.26
N ILE A 65 -3.44 24.12 3.99
CA ILE A 65 -3.28 23.61 5.35
C ILE A 65 -4.34 24.23 6.26
N LYS A 66 -4.51 25.56 6.21
CA LYS A 66 -5.53 26.28 7.00
C LYS A 66 -6.94 25.80 6.66
N ARG A 67 -7.30 25.78 5.38
CA ARG A 67 -8.63 25.34 4.91
C ARG A 67 -8.95 23.91 5.32
N LEU A 68 -7.99 23.00 5.22
CA LEU A 68 -8.18 21.61 5.64
C LEU A 68 -8.24 21.49 7.17
N GLY A 69 -7.44 22.28 7.89
CA GLY A 69 -7.46 22.37 9.35
C GLY A 69 -8.82 22.82 9.90
N GLU A 70 -9.37 23.92 9.38
CA GLU A 70 -10.70 24.42 9.75
C GLU A 70 -11.80 23.38 9.51
N TRP A 71 -11.71 22.65 8.39
CA TRP A 71 -12.65 21.56 8.11
C TRP A 71 -12.51 20.42 9.12
N LEU A 72 -11.28 20.02 9.46
CA LEU A 72 -11.03 18.99 10.48
C LEU A 72 -11.52 19.40 11.87
N GLU A 73 -11.40 20.68 12.24
CA GLU A 73 -11.96 21.18 13.50
C GLU A 73 -13.48 21.06 13.55
N LYS A 74 -14.18 21.42 12.47
CA LYS A 74 -15.63 21.26 12.38
C LYS A 74 -16.06 19.79 12.43
N VAL A 75 -15.29 18.90 11.81
CA VAL A 75 -15.50 17.45 11.91
C VAL A 75 -15.28 16.97 13.36
N LYS A 76 -14.24 17.45 14.04
CA LYS A 76 -13.94 17.08 15.44
C LYS A 76 -15.00 17.56 16.41
N LYS A 77 -15.58 18.75 16.18
CA LYS A 77 -16.71 19.29 16.95
C LYS A 77 -18.02 18.52 16.73
N GLY A 78 -18.10 17.70 15.67
CA GLY A 78 -19.29 16.92 15.32
C GLY A 78 -20.35 17.70 14.53
N GLU A 79 -20.07 18.95 14.13
CA GLU A 79 -20.96 19.75 13.29
C GLU A 79 -21.11 19.16 11.88
N ILE A 80 -20.06 18.46 11.42
CA ILE A 80 -19.96 17.93 10.06
C ILE A 80 -19.65 16.44 10.10
N ALA A 81 -20.48 15.64 9.44
CA ALA A 81 -20.18 14.25 9.14
C ALA A 81 -19.24 14.16 7.92
N PRO A 82 -18.03 13.55 8.07
CA PRO A 82 -17.10 13.38 6.97
C PRO A 82 -17.67 12.41 5.92
N PRO A 83 -17.19 12.49 4.68
CA PRO A 83 -17.56 11.53 3.66
C PRO A 83 -17.10 10.11 3.99
N GLN A 84 -17.74 9.13 3.34
CA GLN A 84 -17.29 7.74 3.37
C GLN A 84 -15.81 7.66 2.95
N PRO A 85 -15.03 6.73 3.54
CA PRO A 85 -13.63 6.56 3.22
C PRO A 85 -13.43 6.31 1.72
N THR A 86 -12.40 6.90 1.13
CA THR A 86 -12.02 6.62 -0.26
C THR A 86 -11.48 5.19 -0.40
N LEU A 87 -10.90 4.64 0.67
CA LEU A 87 -10.47 3.25 0.71
C LEU A 87 -11.69 2.31 0.72
N PRO A 88 -11.61 1.17 0.01
CA PRO A 88 -12.72 0.21 0.02
C PRO A 88 -12.96 -0.29 1.45
N LYS A 89 -14.21 -0.22 1.90
CA LYS A 89 -14.63 -0.71 3.21
C LYS A 89 -14.37 -2.21 3.40
N ILE A 90 -14.44 -2.99 2.32
CA ILE A 90 -14.17 -4.43 2.31
C ILE A 90 -13.07 -4.71 1.28
N ILE A 91 -11.93 -5.22 1.75
CA ILE A 91 -10.85 -5.69 0.87
C ILE A 91 -11.16 -7.13 0.45
N VAL A 92 -11.77 -7.31 -0.73
CA VAL A 92 -11.99 -8.65 -1.29
C VAL A 92 -10.68 -9.18 -1.87
N ALA A 93 -10.05 -10.12 -1.16
CA ALA A 93 -8.86 -10.80 -1.67
C ALA A 93 -9.24 -11.66 -2.91
N LYS A 94 -8.78 -11.25 -4.09
CA LYS A 94 -9.04 -12.00 -5.33
C LYS A 94 -8.54 -13.44 -5.21
N ARG A 95 -9.31 -14.38 -5.74
CA ARG A 95 -8.92 -15.79 -5.79
C ARG A 95 -7.64 -15.93 -6.63
N LYS A 96 -6.62 -16.61 -6.08
CA LYS A 96 -5.39 -16.98 -6.84
C LYS A 96 -5.74 -17.51 -8.25
N LYS A 97 -5.20 -16.86 -9.30
CA LYS A 97 -5.35 -17.29 -10.70
C LYS A 97 -4.82 -18.71 -10.87
N SER A 98 -5.49 -19.47 -11.76
CA SER A 98 -5.20 -20.88 -12.07
C SER A 98 -5.08 -21.82 -10.87
N ARG A 99 -5.82 -21.54 -9.77
CA ARG A 99 -5.79 -22.38 -8.56
C ARG A 99 -6.15 -23.84 -8.83
N VAL A 100 -6.99 -24.11 -9.82
CA VAL A 100 -7.39 -25.47 -10.23
C VAL A 100 -6.18 -26.22 -10.78
N PHE A 101 -5.56 -25.70 -11.85
CA PHE A 101 -4.37 -26.28 -12.46
C PHE A 101 -3.16 -26.38 -11.52
N ARG A 102 -3.08 -25.51 -10.51
CA ARG A 102 -2.01 -25.52 -9.50
C ARG A 102 -2.29 -26.46 -8.31
N GLY A 103 -3.42 -27.17 -8.32
CA GLY A 103 -3.83 -28.08 -7.24
C GLY A 103 -3.99 -27.36 -5.90
N LEU A 104 -4.58 -26.15 -5.91
CA LEU A 104 -4.83 -25.33 -4.71
C LEU A 104 -6.30 -25.36 -4.27
N THR A 105 -7.16 -26.08 -4.99
CA THR A 105 -8.52 -26.44 -4.55
C THR A 105 -8.46 -27.37 -3.33
N SER A 106 -9.57 -27.55 -2.62
CA SER A 106 -9.67 -28.51 -1.51
C SER A 106 -9.28 -29.93 -1.95
N ALA A 107 -9.86 -30.42 -3.06
CA ALA A 107 -9.53 -31.70 -3.66
C ALA A 107 -8.04 -31.81 -4.06
N GLY A 108 -7.49 -30.80 -4.74
CA GLY A 108 -6.08 -30.79 -5.13
C GLY A 108 -5.12 -30.78 -3.93
N LYS A 109 -5.45 -30.04 -2.87
CA LYS A 109 -4.67 -30.04 -1.62
C LYS A 109 -4.75 -31.40 -0.91
N ARG A 110 -5.92 -32.06 -0.95
CA ARG A 110 -6.12 -33.39 -0.37
C ARG A 110 -5.28 -34.44 -1.09
N MET A 111 -5.37 -34.50 -2.43
CA MET A 111 -4.57 -35.39 -3.28
C MET A 111 -3.06 -35.22 -3.03
N ARG A 112 -2.60 -33.96 -2.92
CA ARG A 112 -1.19 -33.65 -2.68
C ARG A 112 -0.73 -33.88 -1.22
N GLY A 113 -1.61 -34.37 -0.34
CA GLY A 113 -1.31 -34.56 1.08
C GLY A 113 -1.11 -33.26 1.88
N LEU A 114 -1.35 -32.10 1.27
CA LEU A 114 -1.12 -30.79 1.88
C LEU A 114 -2.05 -30.50 3.07
N LEU A 115 -3.23 -31.14 3.11
CA LEU A 115 -4.16 -30.98 4.24
C LEU A 115 -3.68 -31.69 5.49
N ARG A 116 -3.09 -32.89 5.37
CA ARG A 116 -2.67 -33.72 6.50
C ARG A 116 -1.21 -33.49 6.89
N VAL A 117 -0.30 -33.50 5.92
CA VAL A 117 1.15 -33.46 6.16
C VAL A 117 1.76 -32.08 5.90
N GLY A 118 0.97 -31.17 5.32
CA GLY A 118 1.43 -29.82 4.97
C GLY A 118 2.51 -29.85 3.89
N LEU A 119 3.43 -28.89 3.94
CA LEU A 119 4.50 -28.76 2.95
C LEU A 119 5.66 -29.75 3.16
N ARG A 120 5.71 -30.47 4.29
CA ARG A 120 6.87 -31.26 4.74
C ARG A 120 7.29 -32.33 3.73
N GLU A 121 6.31 -32.98 3.10
CA GLU A 121 6.58 -34.06 2.15
C GLU A 121 6.84 -33.59 0.72
N THR A 122 6.63 -32.30 0.44
CA THR A 122 6.86 -31.77 -0.91
C THR A 122 8.35 -31.80 -1.27
N HIS A 123 8.67 -32.19 -2.51
CA HIS A 123 10.05 -32.17 -3.02
C HIS A 123 10.73 -30.82 -2.80
N LYS A 124 10.00 -29.72 -3.02
CA LYS A 124 10.51 -28.36 -2.77
C LYS A 124 10.94 -28.15 -1.32
N TYR A 125 10.16 -28.61 -0.34
CA TYR A 125 10.53 -28.50 1.08
C TYR A 125 11.73 -29.40 1.41
N LYS A 126 11.69 -30.67 0.97
CA LYS A 126 12.78 -31.64 1.19
C LYS A 126 14.11 -31.15 0.60
N TRP A 127 14.10 -30.67 -0.64
CA TRP A 127 15.28 -30.12 -1.30
C TRP A 127 15.79 -28.85 -0.61
N LYS A 128 14.90 -27.91 -0.25
CA LYS A 128 15.32 -26.70 0.50
C LYS A 128 15.90 -27.04 1.88
N ARG A 129 15.30 -28.01 2.58
CA ARG A 129 15.82 -28.50 3.87
C ARG A 129 17.23 -29.07 3.68
N LYS A 130 17.42 -29.92 2.67
CA LYS A 130 18.72 -30.50 2.35
C LYS A 130 19.76 -29.45 1.97
N GLN A 131 19.42 -28.49 1.11
CA GLN A 131 20.30 -27.37 0.75
C GLN A 131 20.72 -26.54 1.97
N LYS A 132 19.80 -26.30 2.92
CA LYS A 132 20.11 -25.63 4.19
C LYS A 132 21.06 -26.47 5.06
N GLU A 133 20.84 -27.78 5.17
CA GLU A 133 21.74 -28.70 5.88
C GLU A 133 23.15 -28.67 5.29
N ARG A 134 23.27 -28.66 3.95
CA ARG A 134 24.55 -28.57 3.23
C ARG A 134 25.29 -27.26 3.48
N ARG A 135 24.59 -26.13 3.34
CA ARG A 135 25.16 -24.80 3.61
C ARG A 135 25.65 -24.65 5.05
N MET A 136 24.96 -25.29 6.00
CA MET A 136 25.36 -25.33 7.41
C MET A 136 26.37 -26.45 7.72
N LYS A 137 26.87 -27.17 6.70
CA LYS A 137 27.76 -28.35 6.79
C LYS A 137 27.31 -29.39 7.81
N LYS A 138 26.00 -29.67 7.95
CA LYS A 138 25.52 -30.70 8.90
C LYS A 138 25.79 -32.12 8.37
N ARG A 139 26.00 -33.10 9.27
CA ARG A 139 26.24 -34.54 8.99
C ARG A 139 27.56 -34.82 8.24
N HIS A 140 27.49 -35.48 7.07
CA HIS A 140 28.65 -35.99 6.34
C HIS A 140 29.56 -34.88 5.77
N GLU A 141 29.03 -33.67 5.60
CA GLU A 141 29.80 -32.47 5.18
C GLU A 141 30.52 -31.78 6.34
N ALA A 142 30.12 -32.00 7.60
CA ALA A 142 30.90 -31.62 8.79
C ALA A 142 32.07 -32.58 9.01
N LYS A 143 31.89 -33.85 8.64
CA LYS A 143 32.85 -34.94 8.87
C LYS A 143 33.95 -35.07 7.83
N ARG A 144 33.92 -34.31 6.71
CA ARG A 144 35.13 -34.13 5.88
C ARG A 144 36.09 -33.16 6.59
N ALA A 145 36.56 -33.55 7.78
CA ALA A 145 37.94 -33.28 8.12
C ALA A 145 38.75 -34.01 7.05
N LYS A 146 39.57 -33.26 6.33
CA LYS A 146 40.68 -33.79 5.54
C LYS A 146 41.31 -34.94 6.35
N GLY A 147 41.45 -36.13 5.76
CA GLY A 147 42.69 -36.88 6.03
C GLY A 147 43.81 -35.87 5.75
N GLY A 148 44.59 -35.48 6.76
CA GLY A 148 45.38 -36.42 7.53
C GLY A 148 46.60 -36.81 6.72
N HIS A 149 47.30 -35.81 6.19
CA HIS A 149 48.75 -35.70 5.99
C HIS A 149 49.10 -34.24 6.27
#